data_AF-A0A1F5NVB1-F1
#
_entry.id   AF-A0A1F5NVB1-F1
#
_cell.length_a   1.000
_cell.length_b   1.000
_cell.length_c   1.000
_cell.angle_alpha   90.00
_cell.angle_beta   90.00
_cell.angle_gamma   90.00
#
_symmetry.space_group_name_H-M   'P 1'
#
loop_
_entity.id
_entity.type
_entity.pdbx_description
1 polymer ?
#
loop_
_entity_poly.entity_id
_entity_poly.type
_entity_poly.pdbx_seq_one_letter_code
_entity_poly.pdbx_strand_id
1 'polypeptide(L)'
;MVIGASLIYSIPAHDFSFAKTSGRVTGEINPGNKNAEIFDGYYPLKLAWENFSPTECNASDDLGDIDEILKNCTYTVGTNWTSMWTVKLSEGYYGFTPEGFHNNNDYDDVGPWQVSFERSVEGDLDKNGKDDAVVILRLNYGGSGSWLNMIILIQLGDGYYEQTANYMFEDREVIRGLSVDNGIITVRIIVKDDNDSYCCPSVYDTYRFRITD
;
A
#
# COMPACT_ATOMS: atom_id res chain seq x y z
N MET A 1 -20.77 -3.65 48.50
CA MET A 1 -19.60 -2.94 47.96
C MET A 1 -18.45 -3.93 47.92
N VAL A 2 -17.71 -3.96 46.81
CA VAL A 2 -16.68 -4.92 46.35
C VAL A 2 -17.20 -6.19 45.60
N ILE A 3 -16.58 -6.38 44.42
CA ILE A 3 -16.38 -7.55 43.51
C ILE A 3 -17.57 -8.12 42.70
N GLY A 4 -17.36 -8.29 41.39
CA GLY A 4 -18.04 -9.31 40.59
C GLY A 4 -17.86 -9.15 39.07
N ALA A 5 -17.01 -9.97 38.46
CA ALA A 5 -16.67 -9.98 37.03
C ALA A 5 -17.79 -10.54 36.11
N SER A 6 -17.73 -10.20 34.83
CA SER A 6 -18.10 -11.11 33.73
C SER A 6 -17.38 -10.72 32.45
N LEU A 7 -16.50 -11.61 31.98
CA LEU A 7 -16.25 -11.80 30.55
C LEU A 7 -17.47 -12.48 29.93
N ILE A 8 -17.78 -12.17 28.66
CA ILE A 8 -17.85 -13.12 27.53
C ILE A 8 -18.22 -12.33 26.26
N TYR A 9 -17.46 -12.61 25.20
CA TYR A 9 -17.59 -12.18 23.81
C TYR A 9 -18.98 -12.41 23.20
N SER A 10 -19.40 -11.50 22.33
CA SER A 10 -19.94 -11.82 21.00
C SER A 10 -20.27 -10.51 20.27
N ILE A 11 -19.61 -10.22 19.15
CA ILE A 11 -20.16 -9.30 18.14
C ILE A 11 -20.19 -10.07 16.83
N PRO A 12 -21.37 -10.27 16.22
CA PRO A 12 -21.50 -10.99 14.96
C PRO A 12 -21.03 -10.13 13.79
N ALA A 13 -20.55 -10.81 12.75
CA ALA A 13 -20.24 -10.25 11.46
C ALA A 13 -21.49 -9.69 10.74
N HIS A 14 -21.20 -8.81 9.78
CA HIS A 14 -22.05 -8.28 8.70
C HIS A 14 -22.94 -7.07 9.04
N ASP A 15 -22.42 -5.88 8.74
CA ASP A 15 -22.98 -4.98 7.72
C ASP A 15 -22.09 -3.73 7.62
N PHE A 16 -21.40 -3.52 6.49
CA PHE A 16 -20.84 -2.21 6.19
C PHE A 16 -21.16 -1.83 4.75
N SER A 17 -22.34 -1.23 4.61
CA SER A 17 -22.65 -0.31 3.53
C SER A 17 -21.76 0.94 3.67
N PHE A 18 -21.01 1.30 2.63
CA PHE A 18 -20.38 2.62 2.57
C PHE A 18 -21.47 3.68 2.37
N ALA A 19 -21.97 4.24 3.48
CA ALA A 19 -22.82 5.42 3.46
C ALA A 19 -21.95 6.66 3.18
N LYS A 20 -22.09 7.23 1.99
CA LYS A 20 -21.56 8.53 1.59
C LYS A 20 -22.21 9.62 2.44
N THR A 21 -21.54 10.10 3.49
CA THR A 21 -22.05 11.23 4.31
C THR A 21 -20.95 12.18 4.79
N SER A 22 -21.24 13.47 4.68
CA SER A 22 -20.43 14.65 5.01
C SER A 22 -20.24 14.88 6.53
N GLY A 23 -19.02 15.20 6.99
CA GLY A 23 -18.84 15.73 8.36
C GLY A 23 -17.39 15.97 8.82
N ARG A 24 -17.03 17.22 9.12
CA ARG A 24 -15.71 17.72 9.57
C ARG A 24 -15.34 17.28 11.01
N VAL A 25 -14.16 16.66 11.26
CA VAL A 25 -13.44 16.63 12.57
C VAL A 25 -11.92 16.42 12.40
N THR A 26 -11.14 17.05 13.30
CA THR A 26 -9.67 17.16 13.45
C THR A 26 -9.05 16.11 14.39
N GLY A 27 -7.75 15.77 14.25
CA GLY A 27 -6.99 14.95 15.22
C GLY A 27 -5.46 15.19 15.16
N GLU A 28 -4.81 15.10 16.33
CA GLU A 28 -3.48 15.64 16.69
C GLU A 28 -2.23 14.90 16.15
N ILE A 29 -1.12 15.65 16.15
CA ILE A 29 0.20 15.39 15.53
C ILE A 29 1.17 14.81 16.58
N ASN A 30 1.98 13.82 16.19
CA ASN A 30 3.17 13.37 16.92
C ASN A 30 4.40 13.76 16.08
N PRO A 31 5.38 14.53 16.59
CA PRO A 31 6.41 15.14 15.76
C PRO A 31 7.52 14.12 15.46
N GLY A 32 7.58 13.60 14.23
CA GLY A 32 8.68 12.75 13.78
C GLY A 32 8.48 11.95 12.50
N ASN A 33 7.25 11.76 12.02
CA ASN A 33 6.98 10.89 10.87
C ASN A 33 6.44 11.70 9.69
N LYS A 34 7.16 11.68 8.57
CA LYS A 34 6.62 12.11 7.27
C LYS A 34 5.43 11.21 6.93
N ASN A 35 4.28 11.80 6.66
CA ASN A 35 3.00 11.11 6.45
C ASN A 35 2.63 11.13 4.97
N ALA A 36 1.90 10.17 4.44
CA ALA A 36 1.27 10.29 3.13
C ALA A 36 -0.26 10.38 3.27
N GLU A 37 -0.87 11.33 2.56
CA GLU A 37 -2.31 11.61 2.58
C GLU A 37 -2.91 11.52 1.18
N ILE A 38 -4.15 11.05 1.10
CA ILE A 38 -5.00 11.13 -0.10
C ILE A 38 -5.64 12.52 -0.18
N PHE A 39 -5.52 13.19 -1.33
CA PHE A 39 -6.16 14.47 -1.60
C PHE A 39 -7.28 14.31 -2.64
N ASP A 40 -8.40 13.71 -2.24
CA ASP A 40 -9.61 13.56 -3.08
C ASP A 40 -10.87 14.18 -2.45
N GLY A 41 -10.71 15.27 -1.69
CA GLY A 41 -11.85 16.00 -1.11
C GLY A 41 -12.62 15.28 0.00
N TYR A 42 -12.28 14.03 0.30
CA TYR A 42 -12.72 13.25 1.44
C TYR A 42 -11.50 12.84 2.29
N TYR A 43 -11.67 12.93 3.61
CA TYR A 43 -10.70 12.84 4.72
C TYR A 43 -9.26 12.40 4.41
N PRO A 44 -8.23 13.08 4.97
CA PRO A 44 -6.86 12.59 4.90
C PRO A 44 -6.78 11.24 5.60
N LEU A 45 -6.63 10.17 4.82
CA LEU A 45 -6.26 8.85 5.32
C LEU A 45 -4.75 8.87 5.56
N LYS A 46 -4.34 8.70 6.81
CA LYS A 46 -2.93 8.52 7.17
C LYS A 46 -2.48 7.15 6.65
N LEU A 47 -1.56 7.15 5.68
CA LEU A 47 -1.00 5.93 5.07
C LEU A 47 0.35 5.53 5.66
N ALA A 48 0.86 6.31 6.62
CA ALA A 48 2.15 6.06 7.27
C ALA A 48 1.99 5.16 8.50
N TRP A 49 2.77 4.07 8.51
CA TRP A 49 2.91 3.18 9.66
C TRP A 49 4.13 3.57 10.51
N GLU A 50 4.15 3.16 11.77
CA GLU A 50 5.21 3.57 12.70
C GLU A 50 6.57 2.90 12.43
N ASN A 51 6.60 1.74 11.77
CA ASN A 51 7.85 1.05 11.42
C ASN A 51 7.68 0.16 10.17
N PHE A 52 8.36 0.50 9.08
CA PHE A 52 8.53 -0.38 7.92
C PHE A 52 9.84 -1.16 8.06
N SER A 53 9.91 -2.37 7.48
CA SER A 53 11.19 -3.09 7.43
C SER A 53 12.18 -2.33 6.54
N PRO A 54 13.49 -2.37 6.84
CA PRO A 54 14.50 -1.83 5.94
C PRO A 54 14.32 -2.41 4.53
N THR A 55 14.31 -1.54 3.53
CA THR A 55 14.07 -1.95 2.14
C THR A 55 15.28 -2.67 1.54
N GLU A 56 16.46 -2.51 2.15
CA GLU A 56 17.75 -2.94 1.58
C GLU A 56 17.98 -2.43 0.14
N CYS A 57 17.31 -1.34 -0.21
CA CYS A 57 17.24 -0.79 -1.55
C CYS A 57 18.23 0.37 -1.64
N ASN A 58 19.26 0.24 -2.46
CA ASN A 58 20.32 1.26 -2.56
C ASN A 58 20.57 1.63 -4.03
N ALA A 59 20.43 2.92 -4.35
CA ALA A 59 20.74 3.51 -5.65
C ALA A 59 22.07 4.29 -5.67
N SER A 60 22.89 4.21 -4.62
CA SER A 60 24.12 5.03 -4.47
C SER A 60 25.24 4.68 -5.43
N ASP A 61 25.27 3.44 -5.92
CA ASP A 61 26.48 2.86 -6.52
C ASP A 61 26.32 2.48 -7.99
N ASP A 62 25.12 2.64 -8.59
CA ASP A 62 24.84 2.15 -9.93
C ASP A 62 24.38 3.25 -10.88
N LEU A 63 25.05 3.37 -12.04
CA LEU A 63 24.49 4.00 -13.26
C LEU A 63 23.40 3.11 -13.89
N GLY A 64 22.82 2.22 -13.08
CA GLY A 64 21.83 1.23 -13.46
C GLY A 64 20.44 1.84 -13.60
N ASP A 65 19.59 1.12 -14.30
CA ASP A 65 18.17 1.45 -14.39
C ASP A 65 17.54 1.29 -12.99
N ILE A 66 16.98 2.37 -12.44
CA ILE A 66 16.34 2.38 -11.11
C ILE A 66 15.28 1.29 -11.00
N ASP A 67 14.58 0.96 -12.10
CA ASP A 67 13.56 -0.08 -12.11
C ASP A 67 14.17 -1.45 -11.80
N GLU A 68 15.39 -1.71 -12.27
CA GLU A 68 16.10 -2.94 -11.96
C GLU A 68 16.54 -3.00 -10.50
N ILE A 69 16.89 -1.86 -9.89
CA ILE A 69 17.18 -1.80 -8.46
C ILE A 69 15.91 -2.11 -7.66
N LEU A 70 14.80 -1.41 -7.96
CA LEU A 70 13.52 -1.57 -7.26
C LEU A 70 12.97 -3.01 -7.38
N LYS A 71 13.17 -3.67 -8.53
CA LYS A 71 12.81 -5.08 -8.71
C LYS A 71 13.55 -6.06 -7.79
N ASN A 72 14.59 -5.64 -7.08
CA ASN A 72 15.39 -6.50 -6.19
C ASN A 72 15.33 -6.05 -4.72
N CYS A 73 14.40 -5.15 -4.38
CA CYS A 73 14.28 -4.59 -3.04
C CYS A 73 13.36 -5.40 -2.12
N THR A 74 13.48 -5.11 -0.82
CA THR A 74 12.59 -5.58 0.23
C THR A 74 11.47 -4.57 0.41
N TYR A 75 10.24 -5.05 0.54
CA TYR A 75 9.04 -4.24 0.73
C TYR A 75 8.22 -4.77 1.88
N THR A 76 7.56 -3.87 2.60
CA THR A 76 6.47 -4.24 3.50
C THR A 76 5.15 -4.01 2.77
N VAL A 77 4.42 -5.08 2.50
CA VAL A 77 3.19 -5.08 1.72
C VAL A 77 1.96 -5.43 2.56
N GLY A 78 0.78 -5.07 2.09
CA GLY A 78 -0.50 -5.28 2.79
C GLY A 78 -1.22 -3.97 3.11
N THR A 79 -2.20 -4.03 4.01
CA THR A 79 -3.04 -2.88 4.41
C THR A 79 -3.03 -2.65 5.93
N ASN A 80 -3.79 -1.65 6.37
CA ASN A 80 -4.21 -1.46 7.75
C ASN A 80 -5.33 -2.44 8.21
N TRP A 81 -5.94 -3.20 7.30
CA TRP A 81 -6.97 -4.20 7.58
C TRP A 81 -6.45 -5.65 7.54
N THR A 82 -5.24 -5.85 7.02
CA THR A 82 -4.56 -7.16 6.93
C THR A 82 -3.25 -7.11 7.70
N SER A 83 -2.72 -8.27 8.05
CA SER A 83 -1.32 -8.36 8.49
C SER A 83 -0.39 -7.77 7.42
N MET A 84 0.64 -7.06 7.85
CA MET A 84 1.70 -6.56 6.98
C MET A 84 2.77 -7.64 6.80
N TRP A 85 3.31 -7.76 5.59
CA TRP A 85 4.27 -8.80 5.24
C TRP A 85 5.53 -8.21 4.63
N THR A 86 6.69 -8.68 5.08
CA THR A 86 7.96 -8.32 4.47
C THR A 86 8.27 -9.29 3.35
N VAL A 87 8.42 -8.78 2.13
CA VAL A 87 8.72 -9.55 0.92
C VAL A 87 10.01 -9.05 0.29
N LYS A 88 10.91 -9.97 -0.07
CA LYS A 88 12.11 -9.67 -0.86
C LYS A 88 11.83 -10.04 -2.31
N LEU A 89 11.85 -9.07 -3.21
CA LEU A 89 11.77 -9.36 -4.63
C LEU A 89 13.13 -9.81 -5.16
N SER A 90 13.10 -10.70 -6.16
CA SER A 90 14.21 -11.06 -7.02
C SER A 90 13.74 -10.89 -8.45
N GLU A 91 14.38 -10.00 -9.23
CA GLU A 91 14.00 -9.69 -10.61
C GLU A 91 12.50 -9.32 -10.76
N GLY A 92 11.95 -8.64 -9.76
CA GLY A 92 10.57 -8.14 -9.75
C GLY A 92 9.55 -9.17 -9.28
N TYR A 93 9.98 -10.31 -8.74
CA TYR A 93 9.06 -11.36 -8.30
C TYR A 93 9.40 -11.88 -6.90
N TYR A 94 8.35 -12.19 -6.15
CA TYR A 94 8.37 -12.99 -4.93
C TYR A 94 7.30 -14.06 -5.03
N GLY A 95 7.66 -15.30 -4.69
CA GLY A 95 6.74 -16.43 -4.65
C GLY A 95 6.89 -17.18 -3.33
N PHE A 96 5.76 -17.41 -2.68
CA PHE A 96 5.63 -18.24 -1.50
C PHE A 96 4.43 -19.14 -1.66
N THR A 97 4.58 -20.42 -1.32
CA THR A 97 3.45 -21.33 -1.23
C THR A 97 3.60 -22.07 0.08
N PRO A 98 2.75 -21.80 1.08
CA PRO A 98 2.88 -22.47 2.38
C PRO A 98 2.69 -23.98 2.20
N GLU A 99 3.66 -24.76 2.69
CA GLU A 99 3.52 -26.22 2.70
C GLU A 99 2.32 -26.62 3.59
N GLY A 100 1.41 -27.43 3.05
CA GLY A 100 0.30 -28.00 3.81
C GLY A 100 -0.90 -27.09 4.03
N PHE A 101 -1.04 -25.97 3.31
CA PHE A 101 -2.24 -25.13 3.36
C PHE A 101 -3.44 -25.84 2.70
N HIS A 102 -4.16 -26.58 3.52
CA HIS A 102 -5.41 -27.23 3.19
C HIS A 102 -6.57 -26.34 3.68
N ASN A 103 -7.22 -25.66 2.73
CA ASN A 103 -8.65 -25.27 2.68
C ASN A 103 -9.39 -24.72 3.93
N ASN A 104 -8.69 -24.31 4.98
CA ASN A 104 -9.30 -23.56 6.06
C ASN A 104 -9.27 -22.08 5.70
N ASN A 105 -10.41 -21.41 5.86
CA ASN A 105 -10.71 -20.03 5.43
C ASN A 105 -9.91 -18.93 6.18
N ASP A 106 -8.64 -19.18 6.48
CA ASP A 106 -7.76 -18.30 7.23
C ASP A 106 -6.71 -17.71 6.28
N TYR A 107 -7.19 -16.98 5.27
CA TYR A 107 -6.35 -16.36 4.25
C TYR A 107 -5.59 -15.14 4.78
N ASP A 108 -6.02 -14.56 5.90
CA ASP A 108 -5.44 -13.31 6.44
C ASP A 108 -4.16 -13.56 7.26
N ASP A 109 -3.95 -14.79 7.73
CA ASP A 109 -2.77 -15.22 8.49
C ASP A 109 -1.65 -15.80 7.61
N VAL A 110 -1.88 -15.94 6.31
CA VAL A 110 -0.85 -16.27 5.32
C VAL A 110 -0.63 -15.09 4.38
N GLY A 111 0.62 -14.64 4.30
CA GLY A 111 1.00 -13.54 3.44
C GLY A 111 0.70 -13.79 1.96
N PRO A 112 0.95 -12.78 1.10
CA PRO A 112 0.75 -12.94 -0.32
C PRO A 112 1.57 -14.12 -0.84
N TRP A 113 0.92 -15.04 -1.56
CA TRP A 113 1.59 -16.15 -2.22
C TRP A 113 2.44 -15.69 -3.39
N GLN A 114 2.04 -14.59 -4.02
CA GLN A 114 2.79 -13.97 -5.09
C GLN A 114 2.78 -12.47 -4.93
N VAL A 115 3.95 -11.86 -5.13
CA VAL A 115 4.10 -10.42 -5.31
C VAL A 115 4.90 -10.20 -6.59
N SER A 116 4.41 -9.36 -7.48
CA SER A 116 5.12 -8.99 -8.70
C SER A 116 5.20 -7.48 -8.86
N PHE A 117 6.35 -6.99 -9.29
CA PHE A 117 6.54 -5.61 -9.70
C PHE A 117 5.70 -5.29 -10.94
N GLU A 118 4.89 -4.23 -10.87
CA GLU A 118 4.06 -3.78 -12.00
C GLU A 118 4.71 -2.60 -12.71
N ARG A 119 5.09 -1.58 -11.94
CA ARG A 119 5.73 -0.35 -12.42
C ARG A 119 6.20 0.50 -11.26
N SER A 120 6.98 1.51 -11.60
CA SER A 120 7.50 2.54 -10.71
C SER A 120 7.34 3.91 -11.37
N VAL A 121 7.52 4.95 -10.56
CA VAL A 121 7.86 6.28 -11.04
C VAL A 121 8.76 6.96 -10.02
N GLU A 122 9.70 7.77 -10.50
CA GLU A 122 10.55 8.61 -9.66
C GLU A 122 10.04 10.04 -9.60
N GLY A 123 10.41 10.74 -8.53
CA GLY A 123 10.30 12.19 -8.42
C GLY A 123 10.41 12.65 -6.98
N ASP A 124 10.83 13.90 -6.78
CA ASP A 124 10.97 14.51 -5.46
C ASP A 124 9.61 14.66 -4.73
N LEU A 125 9.34 13.77 -3.77
CA LEU A 125 8.08 13.69 -3.01
C LEU A 125 8.11 14.55 -1.75
N ASP A 126 9.27 14.62 -1.08
CA ASP A 126 9.45 15.38 0.16
C ASP A 126 10.09 16.77 -0.03
N LYS A 127 10.39 17.15 -1.27
CA LYS A 127 10.94 18.44 -1.70
C LYS A 127 12.34 18.70 -1.17
N ASN A 128 13.13 17.64 -0.96
CA ASN A 128 14.52 17.73 -0.52
C ASN A 128 15.52 17.88 -1.68
N GLY A 129 15.05 17.84 -2.94
CA GLY A 129 15.87 17.96 -4.14
C GLY A 129 16.49 16.64 -4.62
N LYS A 130 16.04 15.50 -4.08
CA LYS A 130 16.41 14.15 -4.52
C LYS A 130 15.19 13.41 -5.05
N ASP A 131 15.43 12.46 -5.94
CA ASP A 131 14.34 11.65 -6.49
C ASP A 131 13.98 10.51 -5.54
N ASP A 132 12.77 10.61 -5.01
CA ASP A 132 12.07 9.56 -4.30
C ASP A 132 11.43 8.58 -5.30
N ALA A 133 10.85 7.48 -4.82
CA ALA A 133 10.23 6.49 -5.68
C ALA A 133 8.84 6.08 -5.21
N VAL A 134 7.95 5.84 -6.17
CA VAL A 134 6.66 5.20 -5.97
C VAL A 134 6.68 3.88 -6.71
N VAL A 135 6.43 2.78 -6.00
CA VAL A 135 6.42 1.42 -6.58
C VAL A 135 5.02 0.84 -6.51
N ILE A 136 4.55 0.26 -7.61
CA ILE A 136 3.31 -0.51 -7.64
C ILE A 136 3.68 -1.99 -7.67
N LEU A 137 3.19 -2.71 -6.67
CA LEU A 137 3.29 -4.16 -6.58
C LEU A 137 1.90 -4.78 -6.77
N ARG A 138 1.83 -5.92 -7.46
CA ARG A 138 0.63 -6.73 -7.56
C ARG A 138 0.72 -7.91 -6.59
N LEU A 139 -0.30 -8.08 -5.76
CA LEU A 139 -0.37 -9.13 -4.74
C LEU A 139 -1.44 -10.14 -5.11
N ASN A 140 -1.17 -11.42 -4.84
CA ASN A 140 -2.14 -12.51 -4.88
C ASN A 140 -1.95 -13.40 -3.64
N TYR A 141 -3.05 -13.72 -2.95
CA TYR A 141 -3.06 -14.49 -1.70
C TYR A 141 -3.46 -15.97 -1.90
N GLY A 142 -3.30 -16.50 -3.12
CA GLY A 142 -3.58 -17.91 -3.45
C GLY A 142 -4.94 -18.21 -4.08
N GLY A 143 -5.83 -17.22 -4.14
CA GLY A 143 -7.10 -17.29 -4.85
C GLY A 143 -7.05 -16.68 -6.26
N SER A 144 -8.21 -16.31 -6.80
CA SER A 144 -8.32 -15.58 -8.07
C SER A 144 -8.23 -14.06 -7.94
N GLY A 145 -8.22 -13.55 -6.70
CA GLY A 145 -8.11 -12.12 -6.41
C GLY A 145 -6.73 -11.57 -6.72
N SER A 146 -6.66 -10.28 -7.07
CA SER A 146 -5.40 -9.60 -7.31
C SER A 146 -5.54 -8.12 -6.97
N TRP A 147 -4.65 -7.65 -6.11
CA TRP A 147 -4.67 -6.28 -5.61
C TRP A 147 -3.41 -5.55 -6.01
N LEU A 148 -3.50 -4.23 -6.13
CA LEU A 148 -2.34 -3.38 -6.30
C LEU A 148 -1.97 -2.76 -4.95
N ASN A 149 -0.70 -2.81 -4.57
CA ASN A 149 -0.17 -2.13 -3.40
C ASN A 149 0.85 -1.10 -3.87
N MET A 150 0.52 0.19 -3.70
CA MET A 150 1.41 1.30 -3.91
C MET A 150 2.29 1.47 -2.68
N ILE A 151 3.60 1.51 -2.90
CA ILE A 151 4.63 1.74 -1.89
C ILE A 151 5.28 3.10 -2.17
N ILE A 152 5.45 3.90 -1.12
CA ILE A 152 6.13 5.18 -1.20
C ILE A 152 7.49 5.05 -0.51
N LEU A 153 8.54 5.33 -1.26
CA LEU A 153 9.93 5.25 -0.83
C LEU A 153 10.57 6.64 -0.84
N ILE A 154 11.19 7.04 0.28
CA ILE A 154 11.97 8.28 0.38
C ILE A 154 13.45 7.97 0.24
N GLN A 155 14.15 8.70 -0.62
CA GLN A 155 15.60 8.56 -0.76
C GLN A 155 16.33 9.28 0.37
N LEU A 156 17.21 8.55 1.04
CA LEU A 156 18.06 9.04 2.11
C LEU A 156 19.35 9.69 1.57
N GLY A 157 20.11 10.29 2.50
CA GLY A 157 21.39 10.96 2.27
C GLY A 157 22.36 10.22 1.37
N ASP A 158 22.39 8.91 1.51
CA ASP A 158 23.37 7.95 1.03
C ASP A 158 22.85 7.06 -0.10
N GLY A 159 21.72 7.39 -0.73
CA GLY A 159 21.14 6.66 -1.86
C GLY A 159 20.26 5.46 -1.46
N TYR A 160 20.17 5.14 -0.17
CA TYR A 160 19.22 4.16 0.34
C TYR A 160 17.79 4.68 0.30
N TYR A 161 16.82 3.80 0.06
CA TYR A 161 15.40 4.12 0.17
C TYR A 161 14.81 3.65 1.49
N GLU A 162 13.96 4.49 2.09
CA GLU A 162 13.13 4.12 3.22
C GLU A 162 11.67 4.06 2.78
N GLN A 163 10.98 2.95 3.07
CA GLN A 163 9.55 2.89 2.87
C GLN A 163 8.84 3.74 3.94
N THR A 164 8.06 4.74 3.51
CA THR A 164 7.38 5.68 4.43
C THR A 164 5.86 5.49 4.48
N ALA A 165 5.29 4.90 3.43
CA ALA A 165 3.85 4.63 3.37
C ALA A 165 3.54 3.52 2.37
N ASN A 166 2.34 2.94 2.52
CA ASN A 166 1.74 2.11 1.48
C ASN A 166 0.22 2.35 1.38
N TYR A 167 -0.34 2.00 0.22
CA TYR A 167 -1.78 2.03 -0.02
C TYR A 167 -2.17 0.83 -0.86
N MET A 168 -3.26 0.16 -0.52
CA MET A 168 -3.77 -0.96 -1.32
C MET A 168 -5.05 -0.52 -2.01
N PHE A 169 -5.05 -0.73 -3.31
CA PHE A 169 -6.22 -0.61 -4.17
C PHE A 169 -7.08 -1.87 -4.06
N GLU A 170 -8.30 -1.79 -4.59
CA GLU A 170 -9.26 -2.88 -4.50
C GLU A 170 -8.96 -4.01 -5.51
N ASP A 171 -9.71 -5.10 -5.39
CA ASP A 171 -9.53 -6.30 -6.20
C ASP A 171 -9.75 -6.01 -7.71
N ARG A 172 -8.76 -6.42 -8.52
CA ARG A 172 -8.68 -6.34 -9.98
C ARG A 172 -8.62 -4.94 -10.59
N GLU A 173 -8.42 -3.91 -9.79
CA GLU A 173 -8.22 -2.56 -10.33
C GLU A 173 -6.95 -2.47 -11.20
N VAL A 174 -6.96 -1.53 -12.16
CA VAL A 174 -5.91 -1.44 -13.17
C VAL A 174 -5.39 -0.01 -13.29
N ILE A 175 -4.13 0.20 -12.93
CA ILE A 175 -3.46 1.48 -13.13
C ILE A 175 -3.18 1.70 -14.63
N ARG A 176 -3.68 2.82 -15.15
CA ARG A 176 -3.50 3.30 -16.53
C ARG A 176 -2.43 4.39 -16.64
N GLY A 177 -2.17 5.11 -15.55
CA GLY A 177 -1.12 6.12 -15.51
C GLY A 177 -0.64 6.35 -14.09
N LEU A 178 0.66 6.59 -13.95
CA LEU A 178 1.32 6.89 -12.69
C LEU A 178 2.33 8.02 -12.97
N SER A 179 2.30 9.07 -12.17
CA SER A 179 3.22 10.20 -12.32
C SER A 179 3.45 10.89 -10.99
N VAL A 180 4.64 11.48 -10.82
CA VAL A 180 4.95 12.41 -9.74
C VAL A 180 5.20 13.79 -10.35
N ASP A 181 4.52 14.81 -9.83
CA ASP A 181 4.74 16.21 -10.20
C ASP A 181 4.61 17.10 -8.96
N ASN A 182 5.63 17.92 -8.68
CA ASN A 182 5.65 18.85 -7.54
C ASN A 182 5.31 18.19 -6.18
N GLY A 183 5.79 16.96 -5.95
CA GLY A 183 5.53 16.16 -4.76
C GLY A 183 4.12 15.55 -4.67
N ILE A 184 3.37 15.56 -5.78
CA ILE A 184 2.05 14.95 -5.88
C ILE A 184 2.12 13.71 -6.75
N ILE A 185 1.77 12.57 -6.16
CA ILE A 185 1.59 11.30 -6.86
C ILE A 185 0.19 11.33 -7.48
N THR A 186 0.08 11.18 -8.80
CA THR A 186 -1.20 11.03 -9.50
C THR A 186 -1.30 9.63 -10.07
N VAL A 187 -2.36 8.92 -9.69
CA VAL A 187 -2.68 7.56 -10.17
C VAL A 187 -3.97 7.62 -10.97
N ARG A 188 -3.89 7.37 -12.27
CA ARG A 188 -5.08 7.16 -13.13
C ARG A 188 -5.37 5.67 -13.16
N ILE A 189 -6.57 5.27 -12.78
CA ILE A 189 -6.90 3.87 -12.50
C ILE A 189 -8.28 3.52 -13.05
N ILE A 190 -8.50 2.25 -13.35
CA ILE A 190 -9.83 1.70 -13.61
C ILE A 190 -10.28 0.96 -12.34
N VAL A 191 -11.39 1.44 -11.76
CA VAL A 191 -12.02 0.96 -10.53
C VAL A 191 -13.36 0.30 -10.83
N LYS A 192 -13.89 -0.40 -9.84
CA LYS A 192 -15.15 -1.14 -9.93
C LYS A 192 -16.35 -0.20 -9.73
N ASP A 193 -17.36 -0.30 -10.59
CA ASP A 193 -18.72 0.24 -10.34
C ASP A 193 -19.57 -0.71 -9.51
N ASP A 194 -20.60 -0.21 -8.85
CA ASP A 194 -21.59 -1.04 -8.14
C ASP A 194 -22.27 -2.07 -9.06
N ASN A 195 -22.38 -1.77 -10.36
CA ASN A 195 -22.96 -2.66 -11.37
C ASN A 195 -21.94 -3.61 -12.02
N ASP A 196 -20.64 -3.45 -11.74
CA ASP A 196 -19.62 -4.29 -12.32
C ASP A 196 -19.62 -5.69 -11.70
N SER A 197 -19.43 -6.70 -12.54
CA SER A 197 -19.11 -8.04 -12.06
C SER A 197 -17.77 -8.03 -11.31
N TYR A 198 -17.61 -8.89 -10.31
CA TYR A 198 -16.39 -8.96 -9.47
C TYR A 198 -15.07 -9.14 -10.26
N CYS A 199 -15.13 -9.60 -11.51
CA CYS A 199 -13.95 -9.78 -12.35
C CYS A 199 -13.42 -8.51 -13.01
N CYS A 200 -14.27 -7.49 -13.18
CA CYS A 200 -14.15 -6.64 -14.36
C CYS A 200 -14.47 -5.16 -14.06
N PRO A 201 -13.54 -4.42 -13.44
CA PRO A 201 -13.64 -2.97 -13.28
C PRO A 201 -13.83 -2.24 -14.62
N SER A 202 -14.69 -1.22 -14.65
CA SER A 202 -15.03 -0.47 -15.87
C SER A 202 -14.95 1.05 -15.77
N VAL A 203 -14.81 1.62 -14.57
CA VAL A 203 -14.89 3.07 -14.35
C VAL A 203 -13.50 3.69 -14.25
N TYR A 204 -13.25 4.79 -14.97
CA TYR A 204 -12.01 5.55 -14.83
C TYR A 204 -12.08 6.48 -13.61
N ASP A 205 -11.03 6.45 -12.80
CA ASP A 205 -10.85 7.35 -11.67
C ASP A 205 -9.42 7.90 -11.57
N THR A 206 -9.21 8.88 -10.71
CA THR A 206 -7.89 9.49 -10.45
C THR A 206 -7.68 9.75 -8.97
N TYR A 207 -6.72 9.04 -8.39
CA TYR A 207 -6.26 9.27 -7.03
C TYR A 207 -5.09 10.24 -7.04
N ARG A 208 -5.02 11.09 -6.02
CA ARG A 208 -3.88 11.97 -5.77
C ARG A 208 -3.39 11.79 -4.36
N PHE A 209 -2.08 11.61 -4.21
CA PHE A 209 -1.43 11.45 -2.93
C PHE A 209 -0.31 12.47 -2.80
N ARG A 210 -0.01 12.86 -1.56
CA ARG A 210 1.17 13.68 -1.25
C ARG A 210 1.72 13.30 0.11
N ILE A 211 2.99 13.62 0.32
CA ILE A 211 3.57 13.56 1.66
C ILE A 211 3.22 14.86 2.41
N THR A 212 2.89 14.73 3.70
CA THR A 212 2.57 15.79 4.66
C THR A 212 3.42 15.62 5.92
N ASP A 213 3.73 16.73 6.58
CA ASP A 213 4.46 16.75 7.86
C ASP A 213 3.55 16.43 9.05
#